data_AF-A0A239NYB7-F1
#
_entry.id   AF-A0A239NYB7-F1
#
_cell.length_a   1.000
_cell.length_b   1.000
_cell.length_c   1.000
_cell.angle_alpha   90.00
_cell.angle_beta   90.00
_cell.angle_gamma   90.00
#
_symmetry.space_group_name_H-M   'P 1'
#
loop_
_entity.id
_entity.type
_entity.pdbx_description
1 polymer ?
#
loop_
_entity_poly.entity_id
_entity_poly.type
_entity_poly.pdbx_seq_one_letter_code
_entity_poly.pdbx_strand_id
1 'polypeptide(L)'
;MFPGFDGLLTLSRREGVDVRPTLLRVLTDLYVQAPNHTIDEEKQFVELTARLIDQVDDATRAAVRARLSIYPNTPRAILNRLNLRPTEPGQSVPLAQPISAAESPAPPVKQPSEAQMRVAANMAMAPRDASEISTLFFAASSSERAQILHNLAETPLRSSARIPQARAARAMHILEMAAFAEDRDNFARELSEALMLPAAIAEQVVSDPGGEPLACCAKALGMRSDIFQRVLLFLNPEFGTSVTNVYRIARMYDVLSERSALIMVAAWRGAHMAATRAKFRPALYDDERHRARPSAPQARPSVQPDVDITRVTRNSSGR
;
A
#
# COMPACT_ATOMS: atom_id res chain seq x y z
N MET A 1 16.28 -30.52 13.95
CA MET A 1 14.86 -30.95 14.09
C MET A 1 14.00 -29.73 13.81
N PHE A 2 13.15 -29.76 12.79
CA PHE A 2 12.23 -28.66 12.51
C PHE A 2 10.94 -28.82 13.36
N PRO A 3 10.72 -28.05 14.43
CA PRO A 3 9.52 -28.19 15.25
C PRO A 3 8.30 -27.59 14.53
N GLY A 4 7.16 -28.30 14.55
CA GLY A 4 5.84 -27.75 14.15
C GLY A 4 5.18 -28.34 12.91
N PHE A 5 5.82 -29.29 12.20
CA PHE A 5 5.32 -29.80 10.91
C PHE A 5 4.16 -30.80 11.02
N ASP A 6 4.11 -31.62 12.06
CA ASP A 6 3.05 -32.62 12.24
C ASP A 6 1.66 -31.99 12.50
N GLY A 7 1.61 -30.79 13.07
CA GLY A 7 0.37 -30.05 13.31
C GLY A 7 -0.30 -29.54 12.04
N LEU A 8 0.47 -29.14 11.02
CA LEU A 8 -0.04 -28.62 9.75
C LEU A 8 -0.53 -29.75 8.83
N LEU A 9 0.14 -30.90 8.85
CA LEU A 9 -0.27 -32.09 8.10
C LEU A 9 -1.56 -32.70 8.66
N THR A 10 -1.82 -32.59 9.97
CA THR A 10 -3.07 -33.07 10.59
C THR A 10 -4.27 -32.15 10.31
N LEU A 11 -4.05 -30.83 10.20
CA LEU A 11 -5.09 -29.87 9.80
C LEU A 11 -5.57 -30.06 8.35
N SER A 12 -4.67 -30.47 7.45
CA SER A 12 -4.96 -30.67 6.02
C SER A 12 -6.09 -31.66 5.72
N ARG A 13 -6.28 -32.69 6.55
CA ARG A 13 -7.28 -33.74 6.31
C ARG A 13 -8.69 -33.31 6.68
N ARG A 14 -8.86 -32.21 7.42
CA ARG A 14 -10.16 -31.78 7.96
C ARG A 14 -10.88 -30.70 7.15
N GLU A 15 -10.17 -29.86 6.39
CA GLU A 15 -10.76 -28.65 5.79
C GLU A 15 -10.84 -28.66 4.26
N GLY A 16 -10.39 -29.71 3.57
CA GLY A 16 -10.48 -29.82 2.12
C GLY A 16 -9.59 -28.83 1.33
N VAL A 17 -8.76 -28.04 2.02
CA VAL A 17 -7.78 -27.14 1.42
C VAL A 17 -6.47 -27.89 1.17
N ASP A 18 -5.99 -27.86 -0.07
CA ASP A 18 -4.68 -28.45 -0.40
C ASP A 18 -3.56 -27.58 0.16
N VAL A 19 -3.01 -27.99 1.31
CA VAL A 19 -1.90 -27.27 1.96
C VAL A 19 -0.53 -27.64 1.37
N ARG A 20 -0.44 -28.64 0.49
CA ARG A 20 0.83 -29.12 -0.07
C ARG A 20 1.60 -28.02 -0.82
N PRO A 21 0.95 -27.15 -1.62
CA PRO A 21 1.63 -26.02 -2.25
C PRO A 21 2.24 -25.04 -1.27
N THR A 22 1.51 -24.71 -0.20
CA THR A 22 1.96 -23.81 0.86
C THR A 22 3.11 -24.44 1.64
N LEU A 23 2.99 -25.71 1.99
CA LEU A 23 4.00 -26.45 2.75
C LEU A 23 5.32 -26.54 1.98
N LEU A 24 5.28 -26.84 0.68
CA LEU A 24 6.47 -26.90 -0.16
C LEU A 24 7.18 -25.54 -0.25
N ARG A 25 6.42 -24.44 -0.36
CA ARG A 25 6.99 -23.09 -0.38
C ARG A 25 7.64 -22.72 0.93
N VAL A 26 6.99 -23.00 2.07
CA VAL A 26 7.53 -22.73 3.41
C VAL A 26 8.79 -23.56 3.68
N LEU A 27 8.78 -24.86 3.37
CA LEU A 27 9.95 -25.73 3.51
C LEU A 27 11.15 -25.22 2.69
N THR A 28 10.88 -24.79 1.45
CA THR A 28 11.92 -24.23 0.57
C THR A 28 12.48 -22.92 1.13
N ASP A 29 11.62 -22.03 1.63
CA ASP A 29 12.05 -20.75 2.19
C ASP A 29 12.89 -20.93 3.45
N LEU A 30 12.46 -21.81 4.37
CA LEU A 30 13.21 -22.15 5.59
C LEU A 30 14.57 -22.78 5.28
N TYR A 31 14.65 -23.63 4.25
CA TYR A 31 15.92 -24.20 3.82
C TYR A 31 16.88 -23.13 3.26
N VAL A 32 16.39 -22.22 2.43
CA VAL A 32 17.24 -21.17 1.82
C VAL A 32 17.68 -20.08 2.82
N GLN A 33 16.98 -19.92 3.96
CA GLN A 33 17.31 -18.92 4.98
C GLN A 33 18.63 -19.20 5.73
N ALA A 34 19.06 -20.47 5.84
CA ALA A 34 20.30 -20.83 6.52
C ALA A 34 21.37 -21.22 5.49
N PRO A 35 22.58 -20.61 5.52
CA PRO A 35 23.59 -20.85 4.49
C PRO A 35 24.29 -22.23 4.63
N ASN A 36 24.21 -22.87 5.79
CA ASN A 36 24.81 -24.17 6.07
C ASN A 36 23.76 -25.10 6.69
N HIS A 37 23.76 -26.37 6.28
CA HIS A 37 22.88 -27.40 6.80
C HIS A 37 23.67 -28.59 7.32
N THR A 38 23.15 -29.24 8.35
CA THR A 38 23.62 -30.57 8.75
C THR A 38 23.19 -31.62 7.72
N ILE A 39 23.92 -32.74 7.66
CA ILE A 39 23.61 -33.86 6.75
C ILE A 39 22.18 -34.38 6.97
N ASP A 40 21.70 -34.37 8.21
CA ASP A 40 20.35 -34.84 8.56
C ASP A 40 19.27 -33.86 8.11
N GLU A 41 19.51 -32.56 8.21
CA GLU A 41 18.60 -31.52 7.71
C GLU A 41 18.50 -31.56 6.18
N GLU A 42 19.62 -31.76 5.48
CA GLU A 42 19.62 -31.93 4.03
C GLU A 42 18.82 -33.16 3.61
N LYS A 43 19.05 -34.31 4.24
CA LYS A 43 18.28 -35.55 3.98
C LYS A 43 16.79 -35.36 4.22
N GLN A 44 16.43 -34.73 5.33
CA GLN A 44 15.03 -34.47 5.68
C GLN A 44 14.37 -33.53 4.66
N PHE A 45 15.07 -32.46 4.26
CA PHE A 45 14.58 -31.54 3.24
C PHE A 45 14.37 -32.25 1.90
N VAL A 46 15.33 -33.06 1.46
CA VAL A 46 15.23 -33.82 0.20
C VAL A 46 14.04 -34.77 0.24
N GLU A 47 13.87 -35.52 1.33
CA GLU A 47 12.79 -36.50 1.47
C GLU A 47 11.40 -35.85 1.39
N LEU A 48 11.18 -34.76 2.14
CA LEU A 48 9.89 -34.08 2.19
C LEU A 48 9.59 -33.36 0.87
N THR A 49 10.57 -32.64 0.33
CA THR A 49 10.42 -31.82 -0.88
C THR A 49 10.20 -32.72 -2.11
N ALA A 50 10.91 -33.84 -2.23
CA ALA A 50 10.73 -34.76 -3.34
C ALA A 50 9.32 -35.34 -3.41
N ARG A 51 8.70 -35.66 -2.25
CA ARG A 51 7.32 -36.17 -2.19
C ARG A 51 6.29 -35.10 -2.54
N LEU A 52 6.57 -33.84 -2.21
CA LEU A 52 5.65 -32.71 -2.44
C LEU A 52 5.72 -32.18 -3.88
N ILE A 53 6.89 -32.16 -4.52
CA ILE A 53 7.07 -31.65 -5.90
C ILE A 53 6.17 -32.37 -6.91
N ASP A 54 5.99 -33.68 -6.75
CA ASP A 54 5.16 -34.49 -7.64
C ASP A 54 3.65 -34.23 -7.47
N GLN A 55 3.25 -33.66 -6.34
CA GLN A 55 1.86 -33.52 -5.92
C GLN A 55 1.31 -32.09 -6.05
N VAL A 56 2.16 -31.12 -6.39
CA VAL A 56 1.77 -29.71 -6.55
C VAL A 56 1.66 -29.31 -8.02
N ASP A 57 0.93 -28.22 -8.26
CA ASP A 57 0.71 -27.62 -9.56
C ASP A 57 1.97 -26.94 -10.13
N ASP A 58 1.97 -26.66 -11.45
CA ASP A 58 3.12 -26.07 -12.14
C ASP A 58 3.52 -24.69 -11.66
N ALA A 59 2.56 -23.85 -11.23
CA ALA A 59 2.88 -22.51 -10.74
C ALA A 59 3.66 -22.58 -9.43
N THR A 60 3.32 -23.53 -8.55
CA THR A 60 4.08 -23.80 -7.33
C THR A 60 5.46 -24.35 -7.63
N ARG A 61 5.59 -25.29 -8.58
CA ARG A 61 6.90 -25.80 -9.01
C ARG A 61 7.80 -24.69 -9.56
N ALA A 62 7.25 -23.75 -10.33
CA ALA A 62 8.00 -22.61 -10.87
C ALA A 62 8.53 -21.68 -9.78
N ALA A 63 7.72 -21.39 -8.75
CA ALA A 63 8.15 -20.57 -7.62
C ALA A 63 9.30 -21.20 -6.82
N VAL A 64 9.23 -22.52 -6.57
CA VAL A 64 10.28 -23.28 -5.89
C VAL A 64 11.56 -23.33 -6.72
N ARG A 65 11.44 -23.54 -8.04
CA ARG A 65 12.57 -23.50 -8.99
C ARG A 65 13.31 -22.16 -8.94
N ALA A 66 12.60 -21.05 -8.99
CA ALA A 66 13.20 -19.72 -8.98
C ALA A 66 13.98 -19.43 -7.68
N ARG A 67 13.52 -19.99 -6.55
CA ARG A 67 14.23 -19.87 -5.27
C ARG A 67 15.48 -20.74 -5.21
N LEU A 68 15.36 -22.01 -5.59
CA LEU A 68 16.47 -22.96 -5.52
C LEU A 68 17.55 -22.73 -6.58
N SER A 69 17.22 -22.14 -7.74
CA SER A 69 18.21 -21.84 -8.78
C SER A 69 19.26 -20.81 -8.35
N ILE A 70 18.95 -19.98 -7.35
CA ILE A 70 19.84 -18.93 -6.85
C ILE A 70 20.63 -19.43 -5.62
N TYR A 71 20.14 -20.47 -4.93
CA TYR A 71 20.74 -20.98 -3.71
C TYR A 71 21.90 -21.97 -4.02
N PRO A 72 23.15 -21.67 -3.60
CA PRO A 72 24.32 -22.45 -3.99
C PRO A 72 24.32 -23.88 -3.41
N ASN A 73 23.70 -24.08 -2.24
CA ASN A 73 23.70 -25.38 -1.53
C ASN A 73 22.42 -26.18 -1.80
N THR A 74 21.87 -26.10 -3.01
CA THR A 74 20.68 -26.89 -3.39
C THR A 74 21.05 -28.37 -3.58
N PRO A 75 20.38 -29.31 -2.89
CA PRO A 75 20.71 -30.74 -3.00
C PRO A 75 20.50 -31.28 -4.42
N ARG A 76 21.44 -32.11 -4.89
CA ARG A 76 21.45 -32.67 -6.26
C ARG A 76 20.17 -33.43 -6.62
N ALA A 77 19.58 -34.14 -5.65
CA ALA A 77 18.32 -34.86 -5.86
C ALA A 77 17.17 -33.93 -6.27
N ILE A 78 17.11 -32.73 -5.68
CA ILE A 78 16.07 -31.74 -5.99
C ILE A 78 16.40 -30.99 -7.29
N LEU A 79 17.68 -30.70 -7.56
CA LEU A 79 18.10 -30.14 -8.86
C LEU A 79 17.65 -31.02 -10.03
N ASN A 80 17.90 -32.34 -9.93
CA ASN A 80 17.49 -33.29 -10.97
C ASN A 80 15.97 -33.37 -11.12
N ARG A 81 15.23 -33.44 -10.00
CA ARG A 81 13.76 -33.47 -9.98
C ARG A 81 13.13 -32.23 -10.60
N LEU A 82 13.76 -31.07 -10.43
CA LEU A 82 13.26 -29.79 -10.93
C LEU A 82 13.88 -29.37 -12.28
N ASN A 83 14.75 -30.19 -12.88
CA ASN A 83 15.52 -29.88 -14.09
C ASN A 83 16.31 -28.56 -13.98
N LEU A 84 16.92 -28.32 -12.82
CA LEU A 84 17.77 -27.15 -12.55
C LEU A 84 19.23 -27.49 -12.83
N ARG A 85 19.99 -26.50 -13.34
CA ARG A 85 21.45 -26.63 -13.48
C ARG A 85 22.11 -26.41 -12.11
N PRO A 86 23.10 -27.24 -11.72
CA PRO A 86 23.88 -26.99 -10.52
C PRO A 86 24.56 -25.63 -10.58
N THR A 87 24.44 -24.84 -9.51
CA THR A 87 25.20 -23.60 -9.34
C THR A 87 26.62 -24.01 -8.96
N GLU A 88 27.55 -24.01 -9.91
CA GLU A 88 28.94 -24.38 -9.63
C GLU A 88 29.60 -23.36 -8.71
N PRO A 89 30.15 -23.76 -7.54
CA PRO A 89 30.95 -22.87 -6.71
C PRO A 89 32.28 -22.61 -7.42
N GLY A 90 32.33 -21.51 -8.18
CA GLY A 90 33.52 -21.13 -8.96
C GLY A 90 33.23 -20.66 -10.38
N GLN A 91 31.99 -20.80 -10.87
CA GLN A 91 31.60 -20.12 -12.09
C GLN A 91 31.35 -18.65 -11.77
N SER A 92 32.45 -17.92 -11.70
CA SER A 92 32.43 -16.47 -11.89
C SER A 92 31.68 -16.23 -13.19
N VAL A 93 30.43 -15.80 -13.07
CA VAL A 93 29.83 -14.98 -14.11
C VAL A 93 30.89 -13.89 -14.31
N PRO A 94 31.47 -13.72 -15.51
CA PRO A 94 32.44 -12.67 -15.71
C PRO A 94 31.76 -11.39 -15.24
N LEU A 95 32.25 -10.83 -14.13
CA LEU A 95 31.91 -9.48 -13.76
C LEU A 95 32.26 -8.68 -15.00
N ALA A 96 31.24 -8.10 -15.62
CA ALA A 96 31.44 -7.19 -16.73
C ALA A 96 32.58 -6.27 -16.33
N GLN A 97 33.61 -6.19 -17.18
CA GLN A 97 34.74 -5.31 -16.93
C GLN A 97 34.17 -3.95 -16.51
N PRO A 98 34.70 -3.32 -15.45
CA PRO A 98 34.25 -1.99 -15.06
C PRO A 98 34.35 -1.13 -16.31
N ILE A 99 33.19 -0.73 -16.82
CA ILE A 99 33.10 0.14 -17.97
C ILE A 99 33.85 1.38 -17.53
N SER A 100 35.04 1.60 -18.10
CA SER A 100 35.74 2.86 -17.92
C SER A 100 34.75 3.94 -18.30
N ALA A 101 34.46 4.84 -17.36
CA ALA A 101 33.54 5.94 -17.55
C ALA A 101 34.14 6.94 -18.54
N ALA A 102 34.29 6.53 -19.81
CA ALA A 102 34.03 7.43 -20.90
C ALA A 102 32.53 7.72 -20.80
N GLU A 103 32.18 9.00 -20.69
CA GLU A 103 30.81 9.52 -20.68
C GLU A 103 30.02 8.91 -21.84
N SER A 104 29.38 7.76 -21.61
CA SER A 104 28.28 7.31 -22.44
C SER A 104 27.10 8.19 -22.06
N PRO A 105 26.44 8.84 -23.03
CA PRO A 105 25.27 9.65 -22.76
C PRO A 105 24.26 8.76 -22.03
N ALA A 106 23.72 9.28 -20.92
CA ALA A 106 22.77 8.56 -20.08
C ALA A 106 21.74 7.84 -20.96
N PRO A 107 21.45 6.55 -20.71
CA PRO A 107 20.35 5.89 -21.41
C PRO A 107 19.13 6.80 -21.25
N PRO A 108 18.43 7.17 -22.33
CA PRO A 108 17.27 8.02 -22.20
C PRO A 108 16.35 7.32 -21.20
N VAL A 109 16.07 8.00 -20.09
CA VAL A 109 15.02 7.60 -19.16
C VAL A 109 13.80 7.39 -20.05
N LYS A 110 13.48 6.12 -20.34
CA LYS A 110 12.29 5.81 -21.16
C LYS A 110 11.14 6.35 -20.34
N GLN A 111 10.65 7.51 -20.74
CA GLN A 111 9.48 8.11 -20.13
C GLN A 111 8.39 7.02 -20.20
N PRO A 112 7.78 6.66 -19.07
CA PRO A 112 6.77 5.61 -19.04
C PRO A 112 5.75 5.93 -20.13
N SER A 113 5.38 4.92 -20.92
CA SER A 113 4.48 5.14 -22.05
C SER A 113 3.16 5.75 -21.57
N GLU A 114 2.43 6.49 -22.41
CA GLU A 114 1.14 7.07 -22.01
C GLU A 114 0.19 6.03 -21.39
N ALA A 115 0.21 4.79 -21.89
CA ALA A 115 -0.59 3.70 -21.32
C ALA A 115 -0.12 3.33 -19.90
N GLN A 116 1.19 3.28 -19.64
CA GLN A 116 1.75 3.02 -18.31
C GLN A 116 1.50 4.20 -17.35
N MET A 117 1.58 5.44 -17.84
CA MET A 117 1.23 6.63 -17.06
C MET A 117 -0.27 6.67 -16.73
N ARG A 118 -1.15 6.26 -17.65
CA ARG A 118 -2.60 6.17 -17.40
C ARG A 118 -2.95 5.07 -16.39
N VAL A 119 -2.36 3.88 -16.49
CA VAL A 119 -2.56 2.80 -15.50
C VAL A 119 -1.96 3.20 -14.14
N ALA A 120 -0.80 3.85 -14.13
CA ALA A 120 -0.18 4.37 -12.90
C ALA A 120 -0.99 5.49 -12.25
N ALA A 121 -1.59 6.39 -13.04
CA ALA A 121 -2.48 7.44 -12.57
C ALA A 121 -3.80 6.87 -12.02
N ASN A 122 -4.34 5.81 -12.65
CA ASN A 122 -5.54 5.14 -12.17
C ASN A 122 -5.34 4.37 -10.84
N MET A 123 -4.10 3.97 -10.52
CA MET A 123 -3.76 3.30 -9.26
C MET A 123 -3.20 4.27 -8.18
N ALA A 124 -2.96 5.53 -8.54
CA ALA A 124 -2.56 6.57 -7.61
C ALA A 124 -3.80 7.09 -6.86
N MET A 125 -3.71 7.20 -5.54
CA MET A 125 -4.82 7.69 -4.72
C MET A 125 -5.16 9.13 -5.11
N ALA A 126 -6.41 9.38 -5.53
CA ALA A 126 -6.85 10.73 -5.82
C ALA A 126 -6.88 11.56 -4.52
N PRO A 127 -6.60 12.88 -4.55
CA PRO A 127 -6.60 13.70 -3.34
C PRO A 127 -7.93 13.66 -2.55
N ARG A 128 -9.06 13.46 -3.25
CA ARG A 128 -10.37 13.30 -2.61
C ARG A 128 -10.46 11.99 -1.83
N ASP A 129 -10.14 10.87 -2.45
CA ASP A 129 -10.10 9.56 -1.78
C ASP A 129 -9.15 9.57 -0.59
N ALA A 130 -8.02 10.25 -0.73
CA ALA A 130 -7.06 10.48 0.35
C ALA A 130 -7.68 11.23 1.54
N SER A 131 -8.46 12.29 1.27
CA SER A 131 -9.19 13.03 2.31
C SER A 131 -10.29 12.20 2.97
N GLU A 132 -11.00 11.36 2.20
CA GLU A 132 -12.04 10.47 2.73
C GLU A 132 -11.43 9.39 3.63
N ILE A 133 -10.35 8.73 3.20
CA ILE A 133 -9.60 7.75 4.02
C ILE A 133 -9.07 8.40 5.30
N SER A 134 -8.47 9.58 5.19
CA SER A 134 -7.96 10.32 6.36
C SER A 134 -9.08 10.62 7.36
N THR A 135 -10.23 11.10 6.87
CA THR A 135 -11.39 11.45 7.71
C THR A 135 -11.98 10.22 8.38
N LEU A 136 -12.20 9.15 7.60
CA LEU A 136 -12.71 7.88 8.12
C LEU A 136 -11.79 7.30 9.19
N PHE A 137 -10.47 7.32 8.98
CA PHE A 137 -9.52 6.75 9.92
C PHE A 137 -9.48 7.49 11.25
N PHE A 138 -9.45 8.84 11.23
CA PHE A 138 -9.41 9.61 12.48
C PHE A 138 -10.74 9.58 13.23
N ALA A 139 -11.87 9.46 12.54
CA ALA A 139 -13.20 9.34 13.15
C ALA A 139 -13.49 7.92 13.68
N ALA A 140 -12.79 6.90 13.19
CA ALA A 140 -12.98 5.51 13.57
C ALA A 140 -12.48 5.20 14.99
N SER A 141 -13.17 4.27 15.64
CA SER A 141 -12.72 3.62 16.88
C SER A 141 -11.50 2.74 16.64
N SER A 142 -10.83 2.32 17.72
CA SER A 142 -9.67 1.45 17.66
C SER A 142 -9.89 0.13 16.89
N SER A 143 -11.06 -0.52 17.04
CA SER A 143 -11.38 -1.75 16.31
C SER A 143 -11.61 -1.48 14.83
N GLU A 144 -12.30 -0.40 14.50
CA GLU A 144 -12.54 0.02 13.12
C GLU A 144 -11.23 0.42 12.43
N ARG A 145 -10.32 1.13 13.12
CA ARG A 145 -8.98 1.46 12.60
C ARG A 145 -8.18 0.21 12.29
N ALA A 146 -8.19 -0.80 13.16
CA ALA A 146 -7.54 -2.08 12.89
C ALA A 146 -8.12 -2.75 11.64
N GLN A 147 -9.45 -2.73 11.47
CA GLN A 147 -10.10 -3.27 10.28
C GLN A 147 -9.75 -2.48 9.00
N ILE A 148 -9.71 -1.15 9.07
CA ILE A 148 -9.27 -0.29 7.96
C ILE A 148 -7.84 -0.68 7.54
N LEU A 149 -6.91 -0.78 8.49
CA LEU A 149 -5.51 -1.13 8.21
C LEU A 149 -5.35 -2.53 7.62
N HIS A 150 -6.14 -3.50 8.10
CA HIS A 150 -6.18 -4.84 7.54
C HIS A 150 -6.67 -4.82 6.08
N ASN A 151 -7.80 -4.15 5.82
CA ASN A 151 -8.38 -4.05 4.48
C ASN A 151 -7.44 -3.31 3.50
N LEU A 152 -6.74 -2.27 3.97
CA LEU A 152 -5.80 -1.50 3.14
C LEU A 152 -4.66 -2.35 2.57
N ALA A 153 -4.24 -3.42 3.26
CA ALA A 153 -3.18 -4.30 2.80
C ALA A 153 -3.52 -4.94 1.43
N GLU A 154 -4.79 -5.31 1.26
CA GLU A 154 -5.33 -6.00 0.08
C GLU A 154 -5.84 -5.04 -1.00
N THR A 155 -5.82 -3.72 -0.76
CA THR A 155 -6.30 -2.75 -1.75
C THR A 155 -5.35 -2.64 -2.95
N PRO A 156 -5.87 -2.35 -4.16
CA PRO A 156 -5.06 -2.06 -5.34
C PRO A 156 -4.37 -0.69 -5.29
N LEU A 157 -4.57 0.09 -4.22
CA LEU A 157 -3.98 1.41 -4.05
C LEU A 157 -2.46 1.34 -4.06
N ARG A 158 -1.83 2.31 -4.74
CA ARG A 158 -0.38 2.49 -4.69
C ARG A 158 0.03 3.04 -3.30
N SER A 159 0.94 2.35 -2.64
CA SER A 159 1.57 2.82 -1.40
C SER A 159 2.60 3.91 -1.69
N SER A 160 2.90 4.75 -0.69
CA SER A 160 4.05 5.67 -0.76
C SER A 160 5.35 4.89 -1.01
N ALA A 161 6.33 5.54 -1.65
CA ALA A 161 7.70 5.06 -1.65
C ALA A 161 8.23 4.97 -0.21
N ARG A 162 9.06 3.95 0.05
CA ARG A 162 9.80 3.81 1.31
C ARG A 162 10.74 5.00 1.52
N ILE A 163 10.89 5.40 2.77
CA ILE A 163 11.89 6.40 3.14
C ILE A 163 13.29 5.76 3.01
N PRO A 164 14.28 6.43 2.40
CA PRO A 164 15.66 5.92 2.35
C PRO A 164 16.19 5.58 3.75
N GLN A 165 16.83 4.41 3.90
CA GLN A 165 17.24 3.85 5.19
C GLN A 165 18.03 4.84 6.07
N ALA A 166 18.99 5.56 5.48
CA ALA A 166 19.79 6.54 6.20
C ALA A 166 18.96 7.71 6.75
N ARG A 167 17.94 8.16 6.01
CA ARG A 167 17.02 9.21 6.48
C ARG A 167 16.09 8.68 7.56
N ALA A 168 15.55 7.47 7.38
CA ALA A 168 14.70 6.82 8.37
C ALA A 168 15.44 6.58 9.69
N ALA A 169 16.70 6.11 9.64
CA ALA A 169 17.52 5.89 10.83
C ALA A 169 17.78 7.19 11.62
N ARG A 170 18.08 8.30 10.92
CA ARG A 170 18.23 9.61 11.57
C ARG A 170 16.93 10.09 12.22
N ALA A 171 15.82 9.98 11.50
CA ALA A 171 14.51 10.36 12.01
C ALA A 171 14.13 9.53 13.25
N MET A 172 14.30 8.20 13.21
CA MET A 172 14.04 7.34 14.36
C MET A 172 14.88 7.74 15.58
N HIS A 173 16.16 8.05 15.39
CA HIS A 173 17.01 8.51 16.48
C HIS A 173 16.48 9.81 17.12
N ILE A 174 16.10 10.80 16.30
CA ILE A 174 15.55 12.08 16.79
C ILE A 174 14.20 11.87 17.48
N LEU A 175 13.31 11.06 16.91
CA LEU A 175 12.01 10.73 17.48
C LEU A 175 12.16 10.02 18.85
N GLU A 176 13.10 9.10 18.97
CA GLU A 176 13.38 8.45 20.26
C GLU A 176 13.84 9.48 21.30
N MET A 177 14.81 10.34 20.96
CA MET A 177 15.29 11.37 21.89
C MET A 177 14.19 12.36 22.27
N ALA A 178 13.35 12.78 21.32
CA ALA A 178 12.21 13.65 21.58
C ALA A 178 11.19 12.99 22.50
N ALA A 179 10.88 11.70 22.29
CA ALA A 179 9.98 10.96 23.16
C ALA A 179 10.53 10.87 24.60
N PHE A 180 11.82 10.53 24.75
CA PHE A 180 12.47 10.48 26.06
C PHE A 180 12.49 11.83 26.79
N ALA A 181 12.60 12.93 26.05
CA ALA A 181 12.54 14.28 26.58
C ALA A 181 11.10 14.78 26.81
N GLU A 182 10.08 13.96 26.52
CA GLU A 182 8.66 14.34 26.52
C GLU A 182 8.36 15.56 25.63
N ASP A 183 9.20 15.82 24.63
CA ASP A 183 9.11 16.96 23.72
C ASP A 183 8.22 16.62 22.52
N ARG A 184 6.90 16.73 22.75
CA ARG A 184 5.86 16.42 21.76
C ARG A 184 5.95 17.31 20.51
N ASP A 185 6.35 18.56 20.67
CA ASP A 185 6.43 19.53 19.57
C ASP A 185 7.58 19.18 18.63
N ASN A 186 8.77 18.90 19.18
CA ASN A 186 9.90 18.41 18.39
C ASN A 186 9.60 17.05 17.76
N PHE A 187 8.91 16.16 18.48
CA PHE A 187 8.49 14.87 17.95
C PHE A 187 7.57 15.03 16.73
N ALA A 188 6.54 15.87 16.84
CA ALA A 188 5.61 16.14 15.74
C ALA A 188 6.31 16.78 14.54
N ARG A 189 7.23 17.72 14.78
CA ARG A 189 8.02 18.35 13.71
C ARG A 189 8.92 17.35 13.00
N GLU A 190 9.67 16.52 13.72
CA GLU A 190 10.50 15.48 13.10
C GLU A 190 9.65 14.49 12.31
N LEU A 191 8.48 14.10 12.83
CA LEU A 191 7.54 13.22 12.13
C LEU A 191 7.04 13.86 10.82
N SER A 192 6.70 15.15 10.87
CA SER A 192 6.31 15.95 9.71
C SER A 192 7.41 16.00 8.66
N GLU A 193 8.66 16.27 9.05
CA GLU A 193 9.79 16.37 8.13
C GLU A 193 10.19 15.01 7.54
N ALA A 194 10.27 13.96 8.37
CA ALA A 194 10.68 12.63 7.95
C ALA A 194 9.68 12.01 6.98
N LEU A 195 8.38 12.19 7.26
CA LEU A 195 7.28 11.62 6.50
C LEU A 195 6.56 12.63 5.59
N MET A 196 7.08 13.84 5.42
CA MET A 196 6.48 14.91 4.62
C MET A 196 4.98 15.11 4.93
N LEU A 197 4.60 14.98 6.20
CA LEU A 197 3.22 15.18 6.65
C LEU A 197 2.97 16.67 6.89
N PRO A 198 1.76 17.18 6.62
CA PRO A 198 1.36 18.50 7.09
C PRO A 198 1.47 18.60 8.62
N ALA A 199 1.90 19.76 9.14
CA ALA A 199 2.09 19.96 10.57
C ALA A 199 0.85 19.58 11.40
N ALA A 200 -0.34 20.03 10.98
CA ALA A 200 -1.60 19.70 11.64
C ALA A 200 -1.89 18.19 11.70
N ILE A 201 -1.49 17.42 10.68
CA ILE A 201 -1.65 15.96 10.70
C ILE A 201 -0.62 15.32 11.62
N ALA A 202 0.63 15.81 11.63
CA ALA A 202 1.65 15.29 12.53
C ALA A 202 1.27 15.52 14.01
N GLU A 203 0.75 16.70 14.34
CA GLU A 203 0.19 17.01 15.67
C GLU A 203 -0.98 16.10 16.02
N GLN A 204 -1.90 15.88 15.08
CA GLN A 204 -3.04 14.99 15.27
C GLN A 204 -2.61 13.53 15.47
N VAL A 205 -1.58 13.07 14.76
CA VAL A 205 -0.99 11.74 14.93
C VAL A 205 -0.38 11.57 16.31
N VAL A 206 0.39 12.55 16.77
CA VAL A 206 1.07 12.52 18.08
C VAL A 206 0.09 12.61 19.24
N SER A 207 -1.00 13.38 19.06
CA SER A 207 -2.02 13.60 20.08
C SER A 207 -3.10 12.51 20.12
N ASP A 208 -3.04 11.53 19.22
CA ASP A 208 -4.06 10.49 19.15
C ASP A 208 -3.99 9.54 20.37
N PRO A 209 -5.08 9.39 21.14
CA PRO A 209 -5.07 8.59 22.37
C PRO A 209 -4.97 7.07 22.11
N GLY A 210 -5.35 6.61 20.92
CA GLY A 210 -5.33 5.20 20.56
C GLY A 210 -3.96 4.73 20.08
N GLY A 211 -3.12 5.64 19.57
CA GLY A 211 -1.75 5.38 19.13
C GLY A 211 -1.66 4.67 17.76
N GLU A 212 -2.78 4.31 17.13
CA GLU A 212 -2.77 3.67 15.81
C GLU A 212 -2.23 4.57 14.69
N PRO A 213 -2.51 5.90 14.66
CA PRO A 213 -1.88 6.78 13.69
C PRO A 213 -0.36 6.83 13.85
N LEU A 214 0.13 6.86 15.10
CA LEU A 214 1.55 6.85 15.40
C LEU A 214 2.21 5.53 15.00
N ALA A 215 1.52 4.40 15.24
CA ALA A 215 1.94 3.08 14.77
C ALA A 215 2.12 3.04 13.25
N CYS A 216 1.23 3.67 12.47
CA CYS A 216 1.40 3.75 11.01
C CYS A 216 2.66 4.54 10.63
N CYS A 217 2.92 5.67 11.28
CA CYS A 217 4.12 6.47 11.01
C CYS A 217 5.40 5.72 11.38
N ALA A 218 5.43 5.12 12.58
CA ALA A 218 6.56 4.32 13.05
C ALA A 218 6.84 3.12 12.15
N LYS A 219 5.78 2.41 11.70
CA LYS A 219 5.91 1.30 10.77
C LYS A 219 6.44 1.76 9.39
N ALA A 220 5.98 2.90 8.89
CA ALA A 220 6.48 3.47 7.64
C ALA A 220 7.97 3.88 7.69
N LEU A 221 8.48 4.22 8.88
CA LEU A 221 9.90 4.49 9.13
C LEU A 221 10.73 3.20 9.35
N GLY A 222 10.08 2.03 9.43
CA GLY A 222 10.76 0.76 9.71
C GLY A 222 11.14 0.60 11.19
N MET A 223 10.45 1.29 12.10
CA MET A 223 10.72 1.19 13.54
C MET A 223 10.41 -0.22 14.06
N ARG A 224 11.29 -0.75 14.90
CA ARG A 224 11.06 -2.06 15.55
C ARG A 224 10.00 -1.95 16.65
N SER A 225 9.35 -3.07 16.96
CA SER A 225 8.24 -3.11 17.94
C SER A 225 8.68 -2.67 19.35
N ASP A 226 9.86 -3.09 19.80
CA ASP A 226 10.44 -2.71 21.09
C ASP A 226 10.67 -1.19 21.20
N ILE A 227 11.18 -0.58 20.12
CA ILE A 227 11.41 0.86 20.05
C ILE A 227 10.09 1.62 20.03
N PHE A 228 9.12 1.17 19.22
CA PHE A 228 7.80 1.79 19.12
C PHE A 228 7.08 1.80 20.48
N GLN A 229 7.05 0.67 21.19
CA GLN A 229 6.41 0.58 22.49
C GLN A 229 7.05 1.53 23.50
N ARG A 230 8.39 1.62 23.50
CA ARG A 230 9.13 2.57 24.35
C ARG A 230 8.80 4.02 24.01
N VAL A 231 8.84 4.38 22.73
CA VAL A 231 8.47 5.72 22.24
C VAL A 231 7.05 6.08 22.68
N LEU A 232 6.09 5.17 22.51
CA LEU A 232 4.70 5.41 22.85
C LEU A 232 4.51 5.66 24.36
N LEU A 233 5.18 4.87 25.21
CA LEU A 233 5.09 5.01 26.67
C LEU A 233 5.69 6.33 27.18
N PHE A 234 6.78 6.81 26.58
CA PHE A 234 7.39 8.09 26.97
C PHE A 234 6.65 9.30 26.39
N LEU A 235 6.22 9.22 25.13
CA LEU A 235 5.54 10.33 24.46
C LEU A 235 4.15 10.59 25.04
N ASN A 236 3.44 9.53 25.43
CA ASN A 236 2.12 9.62 26.04
C ASN A 236 2.05 8.80 27.34
N PRO A 237 2.45 9.38 28.49
CA PRO A 237 2.44 8.69 29.78
C PRO A 237 1.06 8.16 30.19
N GLU A 238 -0.02 8.86 29.79
CA GLU A 238 -1.39 8.40 30.03
C GLU A 238 -1.70 7.08 29.32
N PHE A 239 -1.03 6.79 28.20
CA PHE A 239 -1.16 5.52 27.49
C PHE A 239 -0.74 4.32 28.35
N GLY A 240 0.28 4.50 29.20
CA GLY A 240 0.77 3.49 30.12
C GLY A 240 -0.18 3.16 31.29
N THR A 241 -1.22 3.97 31.50
CA THR A 241 -2.19 3.75 32.59
C THR A 241 -3.13 2.58 32.35
N SER A 242 -3.26 2.12 31.11
CA SER A 242 -4.11 0.98 30.73
C SER A 242 -3.28 -0.13 30.09
N VAL A 243 -3.04 -1.19 30.86
CA VAL A 243 -2.34 -2.40 30.39
C VAL A 243 -3.04 -2.99 29.15
N THR A 244 -4.38 -2.96 29.12
CA THR A 244 -5.17 -3.40 27.96
C THR A 244 -4.85 -2.61 26.70
N ASN A 245 -4.68 -1.28 26.80
CA ASN A 245 -4.32 -0.45 25.66
C ASN A 245 -2.90 -0.74 25.17
N VAL A 246 -1.95 -0.93 26.10
CA VAL A 246 -0.56 -1.30 25.80
C VAL A 246 -0.50 -2.63 25.04
N TYR A 247 -1.17 -3.68 25.51
CA TYR A 247 -1.20 -4.96 24.80
C TYR A 247 -1.93 -4.88 23.46
N ARG A 248 -3.04 -4.13 23.39
CA ARG A 248 -3.83 -3.96 22.17
C ARG A 248 -2.99 -3.32 21.07
N ILE A 249 -2.32 -2.21 21.36
CA ILE A 249 -1.52 -1.50 20.37
C ILE A 249 -0.26 -2.28 19.99
N ALA A 250 0.39 -2.97 20.94
CA ALA A 250 1.55 -3.80 20.66
C ALA A 250 1.20 -4.93 19.67
N ARG A 251 0.11 -5.67 19.94
CA ARG A 251 -0.37 -6.72 19.03
C ARG A 251 -0.76 -6.18 17.65
N MET A 252 -1.46 -5.05 17.62
CA MET A 252 -1.81 -4.39 16.37
C MET A 252 -0.56 -3.97 15.59
N TYR A 253 0.45 -3.41 16.28
CA TYR A 253 1.72 -3.03 15.66
C TYR A 253 2.44 -4.24 15.05
N ASP A 254 2.47 -5.38 15.73
CA ASP A 254 3.16 -6.58 15.25
C ASP A 254 2.52 -7.13 13.96
N VAL A 255 1.20 -7.06 13.83
CA VAL A 255 0.46 -7.53 12.62
C VAL A 255 0.26 -6.42 11.57
N LEU A 256 0.57 -5.17 11.89
CA LEU A 256 0.45 -4.05 10.95
C LEU A 256 1.46 -4.20 9.81
N SER A 257 0.93 -4.32 8.59
CA SER A 257 1.75 -4.37 7.39
C SER A 257 2.39 -3.01 7.08
N GLU A 258 3.64 -3.03 6.61
CA GLU A 258 4.33 -1.82 6.13
C GLU A 258 3.58 -1.18 4.95
N ARG A 259 2.95 -1.99 4.10
CA ARG A 259 2.16 -1.51 2.96
C ARG A 259 0.99 -0.66 3.42
N SER A 260 0.19 -1.13 4.39
CA SER A 260 -0.94 -0.37 4.93
C SER A 260 -0.48 0.95 5.54
N ALA A 261 0.63 0.94 6.29
CA ALA A 261 1.25 2.13 6.85
C ALA A 261 1.68 3.14 5.76
N LEU A 262 2.33 2.68 4.69
CA LEU A 262 2.73 3.54 3.58
C LEU A 262 1.55 4.06 2.74
N ILE A 263 0.43 3.33 2.69
CA ILE A 263 -0.82 3.82 2.08
C ILE A 263 -1.44 4.92 2.97
N MET A 264 -1.46 4.76 4.29
CA MET A 264 -1.94 5.79 5.21
C MET A 264 -1.09 7.07 5.15
N VAL A 265 0.24 6.96 5.10
CA VAL A 265 1.12 8.11 4.90
C VAL A 265 0.82 8.82 3.57
N ALA A 266 0.55 8.06 2.49
CA ALA A 266 0.13 8.65 1.21
C ALA A 266 -1.23 9.36 1.32
N ALA A 267 -2.19 8.77 2.04
CA ALA A 267 -3.51 9.36 2.27
C ALA A 267 -3.41 10.69 3.03
N TRP A 268 -2.60 10.74 4.09
CA TRP A 268 -2.40 11.96 4.88
C TRP A 268 -1.71 13.08 4.10
N ARG A 269 -0.73 12.75 3.25
CA ARG A 269 -0.12 13.73 2.31
C ARG A 269 -1.14 14.24 1.29
N GLY A 270 -1.94 13.33 0.72
CA GLY A 270 -2.93 13.63 -0.32
C GLY A 270 -4.13 14.43 0.18
N ALA A 271 -4.61 14.17 1.40
CA ALA A 271 -5.73 14.87 2.01
C ALA A 271 -5.48 16.39 2.12
N HIS A 272 -4.26 16.77 2.46
CA HIS A 272 -3.87 18.18 2.55
C HIS A 272 -3.80 18.87 1.17
N MET A 273 -3.36 18.16 0.13
CA MET A 273 -3.39 18.67 -1.24
C MET A 273 -4.83 18.97 -1.68
N ALA A 274 -5.79 18.09 -1.35
CA ALA A 274 -7.21 18.32 -1.62
C ALA A 274 -7.75 19.56 -0.90
N ALA A 275 -7.47 19.69 0.41
CA ALA A 275 -7.90 20.83 1.20
C ALA A 275 -7.31 22.16 0.69
N THR A 276 -6.03 22.16 0.32
CA THR A 276 -5.36 23.34 -0.25
C THR A 276 -5.96 23.73 -1.60
N ARG A 277 -6.23 22.75 -2.48
CA ARG A 277 -6.85 23.00 -3.79
C ARG A 277 -8.29 23.50 -3.70
N ALA A 278 -9.05 23.04 -2.69
CA ALA A 278 -10.40 23.53 -2.44
C ALA A 278 -10.39 25.01 -1.98
N LYS A 279 -9.43 25.40 -1.14
CA LYS A 279 -9.24 26.79 -0.69
C LYS A 279 -8.78 27.71 -1.84
N PHE A 280 -7.88 27.22 -2.70
CA PHE A 280 -7.34 27.97 -3.84
C PHE A 280 -7.98 27.51 -5.15
N ARG A 281 -9.32 27.59 -5.26
CA ARG A 281 -10.02 27.41 -6.53
C ARG A 281 -10.02 28.77 -7.25
N PRO A 282 -9.27 28.94 -8.35
CA PRO A 282 -9.30 30.19 -9.10
C PRO A 282 -10.74 30.39 -9.59
N ALA A 283 -11.31 31.55 -9.30
CA ALA A 283 -12.54 32.01 -9.92
C ALA A 283 -12.24 32.36 -11.39
N LEU A 284 -11.93 31.36 -12.20
CA LEU A 284 -11.98 31.51 -13.65
C LEU A 284 -13.46 31.60 -14.01
N TYR A 285 -13.90 32.84 -14.13
CA TYR A 285 -15.11 33.35 -14.75
C TYR A 285 -15.62 32.44 -15.90
N ASP A 286 -16.67 31.66 -15.62
CA ASP A 286 -17.43 30.87 -16.59
C ASP A 286 -18.69 31.65 -17.01
N ASP A 287 -18.50 32.89 -17.50
CA ASP A 287 -19.62 33.77 -17.89
C ASP A 287 -20.01 33.61 -19.37
N GLU A 288 -19.27 32.80 -20.14
CA GLU A 288 -19.63 32.53 -21.54
C GLU A 288 -20.73 31.47 -21.68
N ARG A 289 -20.94 30.60 -20.69
CA ARG A 289 -21.98 29.55 -20.77
C ARG A 289 -23.40 30.04 -20.47
N HIS A 290 -23.56 31.22 -19.87
CA HIS A 290 -24.88 31.74 -19.47
C HIS A 290 -25.46 32.79 -20.43
N ARG A 291 -24.73 33.17 -21.49
CA ARG A 291 -25.22 34.18 -22.47
C ARG A 291 -25.66 33.62 -23.83
N ALA A 292 -25.79 32.30 -23.97
CA ALA A 292 -26.49 31.72 -25.12
C ALA A 292 -28.01 31.83 -24.91
N ARG A 293 -28.57 33.03 -25.07
CA ARG A 293 -30.00 33.18 -25.39
C ARG A 293 -30.21 32.56 -26.78
N PRO A 294 -31.08 31.54 -26.95
CA PRO A 294 -31.50 31.14 -28.29
C PRO A 294 -32.38 32.26 -28.86
N SER A 295 -31.91 32.97 -29.89
CA SER A 295 -32.82 33.78 -30.70
C SER A 295 -33.69 32.82 -31.51
N ALA A 296 -34.94 32.67 -31.11
CA ALA A 296 -35.93 31.92 -31.88
C ALA A 296 -36.16 32.65 -33.23
N PRO A 297 -36.08 31.96 -34.38
CA PRO A 297 -36.43 32.55 -35.67
C PRO A 297 -37.95 32.73 -35.74
N GLN A 298 -38.39 33.96 -35.98
CA GLN A 298 -39.80 34.33 -36.10
C GLN A 298 -40.33 33.81 -37.45
N ALA A 299 -41.20 32.79 -37.40
CA ALA A 299 -41.85 32.23 -38.58
C ALA A 299 -42.88 33.22 -39.15
N ARG A 300 -42.73 33.58 -40.42
CA ARG A 300 -43.74 34.32 -41.20
C ARG A 300 -44.89 33.37 -41.54
N PRO A 301 -46.16 33.73 -41.30
CA PRO A 301 -47.28 32.91 -41.70
C PRO A 301 -47.55 33.02 -43.20
N SER A 302 -47.59 31.88 -43.90
CA SER A 302 -48.11 31.74 -45.26
C SER A 302 -49.64 31.62 -45.22
N VAL A 303 -50.34 32.64 -45.74
CA VAL A 303 -51.80 32.59 -45.93
C VAL A 303 -52.10 32.08 -47.33
N GLN A 304 -52.73 30.91 -47.42
CA GLN A 304 -53.40 30.40 -48.63
C GLN A 304 -54.85 30.91 -48.67
N PRO A 305 -55.43 31.16 -49.87
CA PRO A 305 -56.73 31.79 -50.01
C PRO A 305 -57.90 30.79 -50.14
N ASP A 306 -59.10 31.35 -49.95
CA ASP A 306 -60.41 30.92 -50.50
C ASP A 306 -61.11 29.74 -49.79
N VAL A 307 -62.42 29.72 -49.49
CA VAL A 307 -63.62 30.52 -49.84
C VAL A 307 -64.59 30.46 -48.63
N ASP A 308 -65.38 31.53 -48.48
CA ASP A 308 -66.77 31.69 -47.97
C ASP A 308 -67.57 30.37 -47.67
N ILE A 309 -68.58 30.29 -46.78
CA ILE A 309 -69.88 30.99 -46.82
C ILE A 309 -70.61 30.87 -45.45
N THR A 310 -71.24 31.97 -45.02
CA THR A 310 -72.53 32.12 -44.26
C THR A 310 -72.68 31.93 -42.73
N ARG A 311 -73.18 33.04 -42.13
CA ARG A 311 -74.35 33.19 -41.19
C ARG A 311 -74.25 32.54 -39.79
N VAL A 312 -74.73 33.10 -38.67
CA VAL A 312 -75.68 34.20 -38.41
C VAL A 312 -75.68 34.55 -36.91
N THR A 313 -75.66 35.86 -36.64
CA THR A 313 -76.32 36.64 -35.57
C THR A 313 -76.01 36.54 -34.07
N ARG A 314 -75.98 37.79 -33.54
CA ARG A 314 -76.57 38.32 -32.28
C ARG A 314 -75.79 38.02 -31.00
N ASN A 315 -75.73 38.91 -30.02
CA ASN A 315 -75.93 40.36 -29.88
C ASN A 315 -75.54 40.70 -28.42
N SER A 316 -75.48 42.00 -28.13
CA SER A 316 -75.65 42.66 -26.81
C SER A 316 -74.55 42.44 -25.76
N SER A 317 -73.73 43.45 -25.40
CA SER A 317 -74.02 44.73 -24.69
C SER A 317 -74.38 44.51 -23.21
N GLY A 318 -73.96 45.29 -22.22
CA GLY A 318 -73.13 46.49 -22.11
C GLY A 318 -72.49 46.45 -20.71
N ARG A 319 -72.01 47.53 -20.09
CA ARG A 319 -72.10 48.96 -20.35
C ARG A 319 -70.96 49.60 -19.55
#